data_AF-A0A2A5PLA1-F1
#
_entry.id   AF-A0A2A5PLA1-F1
#
_cell.length_a   1.000
_cell.length_b   1.000
_cell.length_c   1.000
_cell.angle_alpha   90.00
_cell.angle_beta   90.00
_cell.angle_gamma   90.00
#
_symmetry.space_group_name_H-M   'P 1'
#
loop_
_entity.id
_entity.type
_entity.pdbx_description
1 polymer ?
#
loop_
_entity_poly.entity_id
_entity_poly.type
_entity_poly.pdbx_seq_one_letter_code
_entity_poly.pdbx_strand_id
1 'polypeptide(L)'
;MKKLFLLSTLIAFSVPALADFNCNGSIKNRTIDDNVKVHKQCVLDHVTIKGNLMLHSNSHTAIKNSTIDGNLESKGNFSQVNAHANRIDGNIQLEDGRNIQLTSNRVNGNIQLKDNSGSIVVKNNRLNGNLECEDNRVKPTGGTNRVSGDKEDQCRHL
;
A
#
# COMPACT_ATOMS: atom_id res chain seq x y z
N MET A 1 -19.82 -64.34 14.64
CA MET A 1 -18.88 -63.50 13.88
C MET A 1 -19.23 -62.03 14.14
N LYS A 2 -18.52 -61.35 15.06
CA LYS A 2 -18.80 -59.96 15.45
C LYS A 2 -17.94 -59.03 14.58
N LYS A 3 -18.56 -58.22 13.71
CA LYS A 3 -17.88 -57.18 12.93
C LYS A 3 -17.87 -55.89 13.75
N LEU A 4 -16.67 -55.46 14.15
CA LEU A 4 -16.43 -54.21 14.86
C LEU A 4 -16.25 -53.10 13.81
N PHE A 5 -17.20 -52.17 13.71
CA PHE A 5 -17.07 -50.98 12.88
C PHE A 5 -16.37 -49.89 13.70
N LEU A 6 -15.12 -49.57 13.35
CA LEU A 6 -14.44 -48.37 13.83
C LEU A 6 -14.96 -47.15 13.06
N LEU A 7 -15.74 -46.29 13.72
CA LEU A 7 -16.02 -44.94 13.24
C LEU A 7 -14.75 -44.10 13.44
N SER A 8 -14.10 -43.73 12.34
CA SER A 8 -13.05 -42.70 12.34
C SER A 8 -13.73 -41.33 12.29
N THR A 9 -13.66 -40.59 13.39
CA THR A 9 -14.11 -39.19 13.48
C THR A 9 -13.02 -38.29 12.90
N LEU A 10 -13.25 -37.74 11.70
CA LEU A 10 -12.45 -36.62 11.17
C LEU A 10 -12.74 -35.37 12.01
N ILE A 11 -11.74 -34.90 12.76
CA ILE A 11 -11.78 -33.57 13.39
C ILE A 11 -11.43 -32.55 12.30
N ALA A 12 -12.43 -31.84 11.79
CA ALA A 12 -12.22 -30.70 10.89
C ALA A 12 -11.67 -29.52 11.70
N PHE A 13 -10.37 -29.27 11.60
CA PHE A 13 -9.79 -28.00 12.05
C PHE A 13 -10.23 -26.90 11.08
N SER A 14 -11.21 -26.10 11.47
CA SER A 14 -11.49 -24.84 10.78
C SER A 14 -10.32 -23.89 11.04
N VAL A 15 -9.42 -23.77 10.07
CA VAL A 15 -8.44 -22.67 10.08
C VAL A 15 -9.25 -21.37 10.05
N PRO A 16 -9.06 -20.44 11.00
CA PRO A 16 -9.68 -19.13 10.89
C PRO A 16 -9.15 -18.50 9.61
N ALA A 17 -10.05 -18.23 8.65
CA ALA A 17 -9.73 -17.33 7.56
C ALA A 17 -9.45 -15.97 8.20
N LEU A 18 -8.19 -15.52 8.18
CA LEU A 18 -7.86 -14.16 8.57
C LEU A 18 -8.58 -13.24 7.58
N ALA A 19 -9.60 -12.55 8.08
CA ALA A 19 -10.35 -11.58 7.31
C ALA A 19 -9.57 -10.26 7.35
N ASP A 20 -9.27 -9.72 6.16
CA ASP A 20 -8.49 -8.49 6.02
C ASP A 20 -8.93 -7.40 7.02
N PHE A 21 -7.95 -6.67 7.56
CA PHE A 21 -8.22 -5.63 8.55
C PHE A 21 -8.78 -4.36 7.88
N ASN A 22 -9.97 -3.90 8.32
CA ASN A 22 -10.57 -2.66 7.80
C ASN A 22 -10.16 -1.46 8.66
N CYS A 23 -9.39 -0.53 8.11
CA CYS A 23 -9.06 0.71 8.80
C CYS A 23 -10.20 1.72 8.70
N ASN A 24 -10.74 2.09 9.87
CA ASN A 24 -11.91 2.96 9.99
C ASN A 24 -11.66 4.26 10.78
N GLY A 25 -10.38 4.60 11.03
CA GLY A 25 -10.00 5.75 11.85
C GLY A 25 -8.48 5.86 12.01
N SER A 26 -8.01 6.35 13.16
CA SER A 26 -6.56 6.43 13.44
C SER A 26 -6.07 5.20 14.21
N ILE A 27 -4.93 4.66 13.78
CA ILE A 27 -4.24 3.53 14.39
C ILE A 27 -2.80 3.97 14.65
N LYS A 28 -2.30 3.69 15.86
CA LYS A 28 -0.93 4.02 16.25
C LYS A 28 -0.25 2.87 16.97
N ASN A 29 1.08 2.78 16.85
CA ASN A 29 1.93 1.88 17.63
C ASN A 29 1.47 0.42 17.66
N ARG A 30 1.05 -0.10 16.51
CA ARG A 30 0.42 -1.42 16.41
C ARG A 30 0.97 -2.22 15.24
N THR A 31 1.10 -3.53 15.45
CA THR A 31 1.27 -4.50 14.35
C THR A 31 -0.09 -5.05 13.92
N ILE A 32 -0.32 -5.08 12.62
CA ILE A 32 -1.47 -5.71 11.97
C ILE A 32 -0.91 -6.88 11.16
N ASP A 33 -1.19 -8.10 11.62
CA ASP A 33 -0.70 -9.34 11.01
C ASP A 33 -1.59 -9.81 9.86
N ASP A 34 -1.91 -8.88 8.95
CA ASP A 34 -2.78 -9.08 7.79
C ASP A 34 -2.64 -7.91 6.80
N ASN A 35 -3.37 -7.95 5.70
CA ASN A 35 -3.63 -6.79 4.85
C ASN A 35 -4.52 -5.77 5.56
N VAL A 36 -4.39 -4.51 5.15
CA VAL A 36 -5.25 -3.41 5.59
C VAL A 36 -6.03 -2.86 4.40
N LYS A 37 -7.36 -2.85 4.50
CA LYS A 37 -8.26 -2.21 3.54
C LYS A 37 -8.72 -0.85 4.06
N VAL A 38 -8.73 0.15 3.18
CA VAL A 38 -9.21 1.50 3.50
C VAL A 38 -10.33 1.88 2.55
N HIS A 39 -11.52 2.12 3.10
CA HIS A 39 -12.70 2.58 2.34
C HIS A 39 -13.08 4.04 2.62
N LYS A 40 -12.51 4.65 3.65
CA LYS A 40 -12.81 6.01 4.10
C LYS A 40 -11.55 6.69 4.64
N GLN A 41 -11.70 7.58 5.61
CA GLN A 41 -10.55 8.17 6.29
C GLN A 41 -9.83 7.15 7.17
N CYS A 42 -8.51 7.05 6.98
CA CYS A 42 -7.62 6.23 7.80
C CYS A 42 -6.31 6.97 8.06
N VAL A 43 -5.81 6.88 9.29
CA VAL A 43 -4.49 7.42 9.67
C VAL A 43 -3.69 6.32 10.34
N LEU A 44 -2.55 5.96 9.77
CA LEU A 44 -1.62 4.98 10.30
C LEU A 44 -0.35 5.72 10.73
N ASP A 45 0.04 5.60 12.00
CA ASP A 45 1.17 6.34 12.58
C ASP A 45 2.00 5.41 13.48
N HIS A 46 3.21 5.07 13.06
CA HIS A 46 4.03 4.03 13.71
C HIS A 46 3.35 2.65 13.74
N VAL A 47 2.80 2.24 12.59
CA VAL A 47 2.13 0.94 12.41
C VAL A 47 3.03 0.00 11.60
N THR A 48 2.99 -1.30 11.90
CA THR A 48 3.57 -2.33 11.04
C THR A 48 2.44 -3.15 10.42
N ILE A 49 2.37 -3.21 9.10
CA ILE A 49 1.41 -4.03 8.34
C ILE A 49 2.19 -5.20 7.74
N LYS A 50 1.79 -6.43 8.08
CA LYS A 50 2.43 -7.66 7.57
C LYS A 50 2.00 -8.04 6.15
N GLY A 51 0.87 -7.53 5.70
CA GLY A 51 0.41 -7.64 4.31
C GLY A 51 0.53 -6.34 3.52
N ASN A 52 -0.44 -6.14 2.64
CA ASN A 52 -0.60 -4.96 1.79
C ASN A 52 -1.47 -3.89 2.46
N LEU A 53 -1.30 -2.64 2.06
CA LEU A 53 -2.23 -1.56 2.32
C LEU A 53 -3.00 -1.22 1.04
N MET A 54 -4.30 -1.54 1.05
CA MET A 54 -5.18 -1.50 -0.12
C MET A 54 -6.13 -0.30 -0.02
N LEU A 55 -5.96 0.66 -0.93
CA LEU A 55 -6.77 1.87 -1.01
C LEU A 55 -7.97 1.65 -1.93
N HIS A 56 -9.17 1.55 -1.35
CA HIS A 56 -10.40 1.45 -2.14
C HIS A 56 -10.95 2.82 -2.53
N SER A 57 -12.02 2.83 -3.32
CA SER A 57 -12.68 4.04 -3.79
C SER A 57 -13.03 5.01 -2.67
N ASN A 58 -12.82 6.30 -2.92
CA ASN A 58 -13.05 7.42 -1.99
C ASN A 58 -12.23 7.39 -0.68
N SER A 59 -11.22 6.51 -0.58
CA SER A 59 -10.35 6.47 0.59
C SER A 59 -9.50 7.74 0.74
N HIS A 60 -9.26 8.13 2.00
CA HIS A 60 -8.40 9.25 2.38
C HIS A 60 -7.40 8.72 3.41
N THR A 61 -6.16 8.53 2.99
CA THR A 61 -5.19 7.77 3.78
C THR A 61 -3.98 8.61 4.10
N ALA A 62 -3.62 8.69 5.39
CA ALA A 62 -2.33 9.20 5.83
C ALA A 62 -1.55 8.07 6.49
N ILE A 63 -0.31 7.86 6.06
CA ILE A 63 0.58 6.79 6.54
C ILE A 63 1.89 7.46 6.93
N LYS A 64 2.25 7.39 8.19
CA LYS A 64 3.42 8.05 8.75
C LYS A 64 4.27 7.08 9.56
N ASN A 65 5.59 7.15 9.40
CA ASN A 65 6.57 6.43 10.23
C ASN A 65 6.26 4.93 10.34
N SER A 66 5.70 4.33 9.30
CA SER A 66 5.14 2.98 9.33
C SER A 66 5.94 2.03 8.42
N THR A 67 5.77 0.73 8.66
CA THR A 67 6.33 -0.33 7.81
C THR A 67 5.20 -1.11 7.15
N ILE A 68 5.31 -1.35 5.85
CA ILE A 68 4.43 -2.22 5.07
C ILE A 68 5.32 -3.32 4.48
N ASP A 69 5.14 -4.55 4.91
CA ASP A 69 5.93 -5.70 4.43
C ASP A 69 5.56 -6.06 2.97
N GLY A 70 4.33 -5.73 2.55
CA GLY A 70 3.86 -5.86 1.18
C GLY A 70 3.86 -4.53 0.39
N ASN A 71 2.80 -4.34 -0.40
CA ASN A 71 2.59 -3.19 -1.28
C ASN A 71 1.69 -2.13 -0.64
N LEU A 72 1.86 -0.87 -1.07
CA LEU A 72 0.82 0.14 -1.01
C LEU A 72 0.14 0.20 -2.39
N GLU A 73 -1.12 -0.23 -2.48
CA GLU A 73 -1.79 -0.43 -3.77
C GLU A 73 -3.22 0.14 -3.80
N SER A 74 -3.62 0.69 -4.94
CA SER A 74 -5.01 1.07 -5.19
C SER A 74 -5.85 -0.13 -5.63
N LYS A 75 -7.12 -0.14 -5.20
CA LYS A 75 -8.17 -1.09 -5.61
C LYS A 75 -9.41 -0.38 -6.15
N GLY A 76 -9.28 0.92 -6.43
CA GLY A 76 -10.32 1.79 -6.98
C GLY A 76 -9.92 3.26 -6.85
N ASN A 77 -10.80 4.15 -7.34
CA ASN A 77 -10.55 5.59 -7.40
C ASN A 77 -10.47 6.22 -6.00
N PHE A 78 -9.27 6.27 -5.41
CA PHE A 78 -9.03 6.86 -4.10
C PHE A 78 -8.98 8.39 -4.18
N SER A 79 -9.37 9.06 -3.08
CA SER A 79 -9.41 10.52 -3.05
C SER A 79 -8.07 11.15 -2.65
N GLN A 80 -7.37 10.54 -1.71
CA GLN A 80 -6.08 11.06 -1.26
C GLN A 80 -5.21 9.99 -0.61
N VAL A 81 -3.91 10.04 -0.87
CA VAL A 81 -2.89 9.35 -0.09
C VAL A 81 -1.73 10.29 0.26
N ASN A 82 -1.38 10.32 1.55
CA ASN A 82 -0.16 10.95 2.05
C ASN A 82 0.70 9.88 2.73
N ALA A 83 1.76 9.44 2.06
CA ALA A 83 2.74 8.51 2.60
C ALA A 83 4.02 9.28 2.94
N HIS A 84 4.30 9.40 4.24
CA HIS A 84 5.43 10.12 4.79
C HIS A 84 6.34 9.24 5.65
N ALA A 85 7.63 9.21 5.34
CA ALA A 85 8.65 8.56 6.18
C ALA A 85 8.37 7.06 6.47
N ASN A 86 7.87 6.33 5.47
CA ASN A 86 7.56 4.91 5.61
C ASN A 86 8.65 4.02 5.00
N ARG A 87 8.70 2.76 5.46
CA ARG A 87 9.38 1.66 4.78
C ARG A 87 8.34 0.77 4.11
N ILE A 88 8.52 0.51 2.82
CA ILE A 88 7.65 -0.34 2.02
C ILE A 88 8.53 -1.38 1.34
N ASP A 89 8.31 -2.66 1.68
CA ASP A 89 9.16 -3.73 1.21
C ASP A 89 8.77 -4.23 -0.19
N GLY A 90 7.52 -4.01 -0.60
CA GLY A 90 7.08 -4.17 -1.97
C GLY A 90 7.14 -2.87 -2.79
N ASN A 91 6.10 -2.67 -3.59
CA ASN A 91 5.91 -1.53 -4.49
C ASN A 91 4.91 -0.52 -3.92
N ILE A 92 4.95 0.70 -4.47
CA ILE A 92 3.83 1.63 -4.44
C ILE A 92 3.18 1.62 -5.82
N GLN A 93 1.93 1.19 -5.91
CA GLN A 93 1.17 1.07 -7.16
C GLN A 93 -0.14 1.84 -7.03
N LEU A 94 -0.20 3.05 -7.58
CA LEU A 94 -1.32 3.96 -7.40
C LEU A 94 -1.90 4.35 -8.77
N GLU A 95 -3.08 3.83 -9.03
CA GLU A 95 -3.82 3.97 -10.27
C GLU A 95 -5.20 4.57 -10.01
N ASP A 96 -5.72 5.31 -11.00
CA ASP A 96 -7.07 5.91 -10.98
C ASP A 96 -7.35 6.82 -9.78
N GLY A 97 -6.34 7.41 -9.17
CA GLY A 97 -6.48 8.22 -7.96
C GLY A 97 -6.74 9.71 -8.22
N ARG A 98 -6.84 10.45 -7.12
CA ARG A 98 -6.76 11.91 -7.10
C ARG A 98 -5.41 12.35 -6.53
N ASN A 99 -5.37 12.79 -5.27
CA ASN A 99 -4.19 13.48 -4.72
C ASN A 99 -3.19 12.49 -4.12
N ILE A 100 -1.93 12.57 -4.56
CA ILE A 100 -0.84 11.69 -4.11
C ILE A 100 0.31 12.54 -3.56
N GLN A 101 0.72 12.24 -2.33
CA GLN A 101 1.94 12.78 -1.75
C GLN A 101 2.80 11.63 -1.21
N LEU A 102 3.94 11.39 -1.87
CA LEU A 102 4.94 10.40 -1.48
C LEU A 102 6.21 11.14 -1.06
N THR A 103 6.48 11.19 0.25
CA THR A 103 7.62 11.93 0.79
C THR A 103 8.48 11.11 1.74
N SER A 104 9.79 11.16 1.54
CA SER A 104 10.77 10.53 2.45
C SER A 104 10.56 9.01 2.67
N ASN A 105 9.95 8.30 1.71
CA ASN A 105 9.75 6.87 1.83
C ASN A 105 10.97 6.09 1.34
N ARG A 106 11.19 4.91 1.93
CA ARG A 106 12.09 3.88 1.41
C ARG A 106 11.26 2.74 0.83
N VAL A 107 11.39 2.51 -0.47
CA VAL A 107 10.65 1.50 -1.22
C VAL A 107 11.67 0.51 -1.77
N ASN A 108 11.54 -0.77 -1.42
CA ASN A 108 12.47 -1.77 -1.94
C ASN A 108 12.12 -2.17 -3.39
N GLY A 109 10.87 -1.99 -3.82
CA GLY A 109 10.44 -2.14 -5.20
C GLY A 109 10.36 -0.83 -5.99
N ASN A 110 9.35 -0.75 -6.85
CA ASN A 110 9.04 0.36 -7.74
C ASN A 110 8.03 1.34 -7.13
N ILE A 111 7.98 2.54 -7.67
CA ILE A 111 6.83 3.43 -7.57
C ILE A 111 6.23 3.57 -8.97
N GLN A 112 4.96 3.19 -9.13
CA GLN A 112 4.20 3.25 -10.38
C GLN A 112 2.94 4.07 -10.16
N LEU A 113 2.84 5.22 -10.84
CA LEU A 113 1.73 6.15 -10.74
C LEU A 113 1.05 6.29 -12.11
N LYS A 114 -0.17 5.76 -12.24
CA LYS A 114 -0.88 5.70 -13.53
C LYS A 114 -2.26 6.33 -13.47
N ASP A 115 -2.68 7.02 -14.51
CA ASP A 115 -4.06 7.51 -14.69
C ASP A 115 -4.61 8.38 -13.55
N ASN A 116 -3.72 9.00 -12.75
CA ASN A 116 -4.18 9.79 -11.62
C ASN A 116 -4.62 11.19 -12.09
N SER A 117 -5.69 11.65 -11.46
CA SER A 117 -6.42 12.86 -11.82
C SER A 117 -6.15 14.02 -10.85
N GLY A 118 -5.39 13.84 -9.77
CA GLY A 118 -5.11 14.91 -8.81
C GLY A 118 -3.69 15.45 -8.91
N SER A 119 -3.30 16.23 -7.90
CA SER A 119 -1.90 16.64 -7.76
C SER A 119 -1.04 15.46 -7.31
N ILE A 120 0.16 15.38 -7.85
CA ILE A 120 1.14 14.33 -7.52
C ILE A 120 2.43 14.99 -7.08
N VAL A 121 2.86 14.68 -5.86
CA VAL A 121 4.13 15.12 -5.30
C VAL A 121 4.95 13.89 -4.91
N VAL A 122 6.09 13.71 -5.56
CA VAL A 122 7.05 12.64 -5.28
C VAL A 122 8.40 13.28 -4.92
N LYS A 123 8.74 13.28 -3.63
CA LYS A 123 9.91 14.00 -3.13
C LYS A 123 10.71 13.21 -2.10
N ASN A 124 12.04 13.24 -2.25
CA ASN A 124 12.98 12.66 -1.29
C ASN A 124 12.75 11.16 -1.02
N ASN A 125 12.24 10.40 -1.99
CA ASN A 125 12.08 8.96 -1.84
C ASN A 125 13.37 8.23 -2.24
N ARG A 126 13.60 7.05 -1.65
CA ARG A 126 14.66 6.12 -2.05
C ARG A 126 14.05 4.82 -2.53
N LEU A 127 14.31 4.46 -3.77
CA LEU A 127 13.76 3.29 -4.44
C LEU A 127 14.91 2.38 -4.88
N ASN A 128 14.79 1.08 -4.70
CA ASN A 128 15.72 0.13 -5.34
C ASN A 128 15.26 -0.28 -6.75
N GLY A 129 13.98 -0.03 -7.10
CA GLY A 129 13.43 -0.23 -8.44
C GLY A 129 13.37 1.05 -9.27
N ASN A 130 12.35 1.15 -10.14
CA ASN A 130 12.06 2.28 -11.03
C ASN A 130 11.04 3.25 -10.42
N LEU A 131 11.04 4.48 -10.92
CA LEU A 131 10.00 5.49 -10.70
C LEU A 131 9.31 5.79 -12.04
N GLU A 132 8.10 5.25 -12.20
CA GLU A 132 7.32 5.28 -13.43
C GLU A 132 6.05 6.12 -13.23
N CYS A 133 5.79 7.05 -14.13
CA CYS A 133 4.61 7.91 -14.08
C CYS A 133 4.02 8.10 -15.46
N GLU A 134 2.88 7.48 -15.69
CA GLU A 134 2.23 7.35 -17.00
C GLU A 134 0.81 7.91 -16.92
N ASP A 135 0.38 8.62 -17.96
CA ASP A 135 -1.01 9.09 -18.16
C ASP A 135 -1.68 9.85 -17.00
N ASN A 136 -0.89 10.37 -16.05
CA ASN A 136 -1.42 11.23 -15.00
C ASN A 136 -1.81 12.57 -15.62
N ARG A 137 -3.01 13.06 -15.30
CA ARG A 137 -3.56 14.29 -15.89
C ARG A 137 -2.68 15.51 -15.62
N VAL A 138 -2.10 15.57 -14.42
CA VAL A 138 -1.16 16.62 -14.02
C VAL A 138 0.22 15.99 -13.89
N LYS A 139 1.20 16.58 -14.58
CA LYS A 139 2.59 16.12 -14.51
C LYS A 139 3.06 16.11 -13.04
N PRO A 140 3.62 15.00 -12.54
CA PRO A 140 4.16 14.91 -11.19
C PRO A 140 5.21 15.99 -10.91
N THR A 141 5.25 16.46 -9.67
CA THR A 141 6.24 17.43 -9.19
C THR A 141 7.04 16.86 -8.03
N GLY A 142 8.16 17.51 -7.69
CA GLY A 142 9.00 17.12 -6.56
C GLY A 142 10.48 17.15 -6.92
N GLY A 143 11.25 16.23 -6.33
CA GLY A 143 12.69 16.18 -6.53
C GLY A 143 13.43 15.41 -5.44
N THR A 144 14.74 15.27 -5.61
CA THR A 144 15.63 14.59 -4.66
C THR A 144 15.30 13.09 -4.53
N ASN A 145 14.65 12.49 -5.53
CA ASN A 145 14.39 11.05 -5.53
C ASN A 145 15.66 10.29 -5.96
N ARG A 146 16.07 9.34 -5.12
CA ARG A 146 17.20 8.43 -5.40
C ARG A 146 16.62 7.11 -5.86
N VAL A 147 16.83 6.78 -7.13
CA VAL A 147 16.27 5.61 -7.80
C VAL A 147 17.45 4.78 -8.30
N SER A 148 17.48 3.49 -7.97
CA SER A 148 18.53 2.58 -8.44
C SER A 148 18.33 2.15 -9.88
N GLY A 149 17.07 2.01 -10.32
CA GLY A 149 16.72 1.88 -11.73
C GLY A 149 16.46 3.23 -12.38
N ASP A 150 15.47 3.27 -13.27
CA ASP A 150 15.19 4.44 -14.10
C ASP A 150 14.05 5.31 -13.58
N LYS A 151 14.07 6.57 -14.00
CA LYS A 151 12.91 7.46 -13.90
C LYS A 151 12.29 7.58 -15.27
N GLU A 152 11.02 7.24 -15.38
CA GLU A 152 10.36 7.05 -16.66
C GLU A 152 9.23 8.08 -16.87
N ASP A 153 8.91 8.29 -18.14
CA ASP A 153 7.82 9.14 -18.61
C ASP A 153 7.71 10.51 -17.95
N GLN A 154 6.57 10.78 -17.30
CA GLN A 154 6.30 12.08 -16.69
C GLN A 154 7.24 12.34 -15.50
N CYS A 155 7.83 11.29 -14.93
CA CYS A 155 8.73 11.33 -13.78
C CYS A 155 10.23 11.39 -14.11
N ARG A 156 10.62 11.37 -15.39
CA ARG A 156 12.02 11.51 -15.86
C ARG A 156 12.82 12.67 -15.25
N HIS A 157 12.13 13.70 -14.78
CA HIS A 157 12.73 14.94 -14.26
C HIS A 157 12.82 15.03 -12.73
N LEU A 158 12.38 14.00 -11.99
CA LEU A 158 12.25 14.01 -10.52
C LEU A 158 13.46 13.47 -9.75
#